data_AF-A0A7W1W816-F1
#
_entry.id   AF-A0A7W1W816-F1
#
_cell.length_a   1.000
_cell.length_b   1.000
_cell.length_c   1.000
_cell.angle_alpha   90.00
_cell.angle_beta   90.00
_cell.angle_gamma   90.00
#
_symmetry.space_group_name_H-M   'P 1'
#
loop_
_entity.id
_entity.type
_entity.pdbx_description
1 polymer ?
#
loop_
_entity_poly.entity_id
_entity_poly.type
_entity_poly.pdbx_seq_one_letter_code
_entity_poly.pdbx_strand_id
1 'polypeptide(L)' 'MGEILSEKIYRDSVHNIIRLKTDSSEGKILARLIDTAEFQRLRRIKQLGLALFAYQSAEHSRFTHSLGAL' A
#
# COMPACT_ATOMS: atom_id res chain seq x y z
N MET A 1 6.65 -5.23 -25.89
CA MET A 1 7.58 -5.67 -24.83
C MET A 1 7.64 -4.55 -23.81
N GLY A 2 6.78 -4.58 -22.78
CA GLY A 2 6.83 -3.58 -21.72
C GLY A 2 8.04 -3.85 -20.84
N GLU A 3 8.86 -2.83 -20.57
CA GLU A 3 9.94 -2.94 -19.59
C GLU A 3 9.36 -3.45 -18.27
N ILE A 4 9.87 -4.58 -17.79
CA ILE A 4 9.61 -5.01 -16.42
C ILE A 4 10.36 -4.01 -15.55
N LEU A 5 9.63 -3.03 -15.01
CA LEU A 5 10.16 -2.11 -14.01
C LEU A 5 10.76 -2.96 -12.87
N SER A 6 12.03 -2.73 -12.57
CA SER A 6 12.76 -3.41 -11.48
C SER A 6 12.25 -2.97 -10.10
N GLU A 7 11.49 -1.88 -10.05
CA GLU A 7 10.89 -1.36 -8.82
C GLU A 7 9.48 -0.82 -9.08
N LYS A 8 8.56 -1.08 -8.13
CA LYS A 8 7.23 -0.46 -8.05
C LYS A 8 7.28 0.59 -6.94
N ILE A 9 6.89 1.82 -7.27
CA ILE A 9 6.97 2.97 -6.36
C ILE A 9 5.58 3.34 -5.87
N TYR A 10 5.41 3.43 -4.56
CA TYR A 10 4.23 4.02 -3.92
C TYR A 10 4.60 5.35 -3.28
N ARG A 11 3.89 6.41 -3.66
CA ARG A 11 3.99 7.71 -2.97
C ARG A 11 3.15 7.65 -1.71
N ASP A 12 3.75 8.01 -0.59
CA ASP A 12 3.12 7.96 0.72
C ASP A 12 3.38 9.26 1.48
N SER A 13 2.38 9.79 2.19
CA SER A 13 2.50 11.06 2.90
C SER A 13 3.34 10.98 4.17
N VAL A 14 3.61 9.77 4.70
CA VAL A 14 4.39 9.57 5.92
C VAL A 14 5.83 9.19 5.59
N HIS A 15 6.01 8.26 4.65
CA HIS A 15 7.33 7.72 4.26
C HIS A 15 7.92 8.38 3.01
N ASN A 16 7.20 9.33 2.38
CA ASN A 16 7.48 9.91 1.06
C ASN A 16 7.41 8.90 -0.10
N ILE A 17 8.30 7.92 -0.11
CA ILE A 17 8.44 6.91 -1.16
C ILE A 17 8.62 5.55 -0.50
N ILE A 18 7.67 4.64 -0.74
CA ILE A 18 7.82 3.22 -0.43
C ILE A 18 8.25 2.53 -1.74
N ARG A 19 9.46 1.95 -1.74
CA ARG A 19 10.04 1.26 -2.90
C ARG A 19 9.89 -0.24 -2.74
N LEU A 20 9.16 -0.87 -3.66
CA LEU A 20 9.05 -2.31 -3.75
C LEU A 20 9.92 -2.80 -4.89
N LYS A 21 11.04 -3.45 -4.57
CA LYS A 21 11.85 -4.17 -5.58
C LYS A 21 11.03 -5.30 -6.15
N THR A 22 10.89 -5.39 -7.47
CA THR A 22 10.08 -6.40 -8.19
C THR A 22 10.92 -7.41 -8.96
N ASP A 23 12.24 -7.26 -8.93
CA ASP A 23 13.22 -8.17 -9.51
C ASP A 23 13.52 -9.38 -8.60
N SER A 24 13.49 -9.19 -7.27
CA SER A 24 13.70 -10.26 -6.29
C SER A 24 12.51 -11.22 -6.18
N SER A 25 12.77 -12.47 -5.74
CA SER A 25 11.73 -13.48 -5.54
C SER A 25 10.68 -13.04 -4.51
N GLU A 26 11.13 -12.45 -3.40
CA GLU A 26 10.27 -11.89 -2.34
C GLU A 26 9.45 -10.72 -2.89
N GLY A 27 10.09 -9.81 -3.62
CA GLY A 27 9.47 -8.66 -4.26
C GLY A 27 8.33 -9.02 -5.20
N LYS A 28 8.51 -10.08 -6.00
CA LYS A 28 7.46 -10.63 -6.87
C LYS A 28 6.30 -11.22 -6.09
N ILE A 29 6.56 -11.86 -4.96
CA ILE A 29 5.50 -12.40 -4.08
C ILE A 29 4.71 -11.24 -3.46
N LEU A 30 5.41 -10.23 -2.92
CA LEU A 30 4.81 -9.04 -2.33
C LEU A 30 3.98 -8.26 -3.35
N ALA A 31 4.50 -8.06 -4.56
CA ALA A 31 3.77 -7.39 -5.63
C ALA A 31 2.47 -8.13 -5.98
N ARG A 32 2.54 -9.47 -6.13
CA ARG A 32 1.36 -10.30 -6.37
C ARG A 32 0.38 -10.25 -5.20
N LEU A 33 0.86 -10.31 -3.96
CA LEU A 33 0.03 -10.22 -2.76
C LEU A 33 -0.71 -8.88 -2.72
N ILE A 34 -0.01 -7.77 -2.97
CA ILE A 34 -0.60 -6.44 -3.00
C ILE A 34 -1.69 -6.36 -4.08
N ASP A 35 -1.49 -7.00 -5.23
CA ASP A 35 -2.44 -6.98 -6.35
C ASP A 35 -3.64 -7.95 -6.18
N THR A 36 -3.70 -8.75 -5.10
CA THR A 36 -4.85 -9.62 -4.79
C THR A 36 -6.11 -8.84 -4.40
N ALA A 37 -7.29 -9.43 -4.58
CA ALA A 37 -8.56 -8.82 -4.21
C ALA A 37 -8.67 -8.59 -2.69
N GLU A 38 -8.12 -9.50 -1.90
CA GLU A 38 -8.09 -9.47 -0.44
C GLU A 38 -7.29 -8.26 0.07
N PHE A 39 -6.12 -8.02 -0.51
CA PHE A 39 -5.28 -6.87 -0.14
C PHE A 39 -5.88 -5.56 -0.69
N GLN A 40 -6.35 -5.54 -1.95
CA GLN A 40 -6.97 -4.35 -2.54
C GLN A 40 -8.27 -3.94 -1.83
N ARG A 41 -9.00 -4.87 -1.19
CA ARG A 41 -10.17 -4.55 -0.36
C ARG A 41 -9.85 -3.59 0.78
N LEU A 42 -8.62 -3.61 1.31
CA LEU A 42 -8.21 -2.74 2.42
C LEU A 42 -8.31 -1.25 2.09
N ARG A 43 -8.38 -0.86 0.81
CA ARG A 43 -8.62 0.53 0.39
C ARG A 43 -9.96 1.08 0.88
N ARG A 44 -10.94 0.20 1.10
CA ARG A 44 -12.30 0.57 1.51
C ARG A 44 -12.51 0.49 3.03
N ILE A 45 -11.46 0.21 3.79
CA ILE A 45 -11.53 0.08 5.26
C ILE A 45 -10.67 1.17 5.88
N LYS A 46 -11.29 2.06 6.66
CA LYS A 46 -10.60 3.12 7.40
C LYS A 46 -9.72 2.50 8.49
N GLN A 47 -8.52 3.06 8.69
CA GLN A 47 -7.59 2.58 9.70
C GLN A 47 -8.14 2.80 11.11
N LEU A 48 -8.66 4.00 11.39
CA LEU A 48 -9.12 4.42 12.72
C LEU A 48 -10.66 4.46 12.87
N GLY A 49 -11.41 3.93 11.90
CA GLY A 49 -12.86 3.78 11.97
C GLY A 49 -13.58 5.10 12.28
N LEU A 50 -14.25 5.17 13.43
CA LEU A 50 -15.06 6.32 13.84
C LEU A 50 -14.24 7.57 14.20
N ALA A 51 -12.91 7.45 14.36
CA ALA A 51 -12.08 8.60 14.70
C ALA A 51 -12.16 9.74 13.67
N LEU A 52 -12.52 9.45 12.40
CA LEU A 52 -12.71 10.46 11.37
C LEU A 52 -13.77 11.51 11.73
N PHE A 53 -14.75 11.16 12.56
CA PHE A 53 -15.81 12.09 12.99
C PHE A 53 -15.32 13.12 14.02
N ALA A 54 -14.23 12.83 14.73
CA ALA A 54 -13.56 13.76 15.64
C ALA A 54 -12.36 14.44 14.97
N TYR A 55 -11.65 13.70 14.12
CA TYR A 55 -10.43 14.13 13.44
C TYR A 55 -10.59 13.93 11.93
N GLN A 56 -10.99 14.99 11.22
CA GLN A 56 -11.21 14.95 9.77
C GLN A 56 -10.01 14.48 8.93
N SER A 57 -8.79 14.47 9.48
CA SER A 57 -7.60 13.93 8.81
C SER A 57 -7.44 12.41 8.95
N ALA A 58 -8.21 11.75 9.84
CA ALA A 58 -8.14 10.30 10.10
C ALA A 58 -8.83 9.45 9.00
N GLU A 59 -8.66 9.85 7.74
CA GLU A 59 -9.31 9.29 6.56
C GLU A 59 -8.51 8.14 5.91
N HIS A 60 -7.28 7.92 6.38
CA HIS A 60 -6.36 6.93 5.82
C HIS A 60 -6.92 5.50 5.95
N SER A 61 -6.59 4.68 4.95
CA SER A 61 -7.09 3.32 4.83
C SER A 61 -6.15 2.31 5.47
N ARG A 62 -6.65 1.11 5.74
CA ARG A 62 -5.80 -0.03 6.14
C ARG A 62 -4.80 -0.40 5.04
N PHE A 63 -5.13 -0.16 3.77
CA PHE A 63 -4.22 -0.40 2.65
C PHE A 63 -2.94 0.45 2.75
N THR A 64 -3.09 1.76 2.96
CA THR A 64 -1.96 2.68 3.09
C THR A 64 -1.13 2.37 4.33
N HIS A 65 -1.77 1.99 5.44
CA HIS A 65 -1.07 1.57 6.63
C HIS A 65 -0.28 0.26 6.43
N SER A 66 -0.90 -0.75 5.82
CA SER A 66 -0.22 -2.03 5.53
C SER A 66 0.96 -1.87 4.57
N LEU A 67 0.85 -1.00 3.56
CA LEU A 67 2.00 -0.68 2.70
C LEU A 67 3.13 0.03 3.46
N GLY A 68 2.81 0.92 4.40
CA GLY A 68 3.82 1.64 5.18
C GLY A 68 4.57 0.77 6.20
N ALA A 69 4.02 -0.39 6.57
CA ALA A 69 4.67 -1.34 7.47
C ALA A 69 5.64 -2.31 6.74
N LEU A 70 5.62 -2.29 5.41
CA LEU A 70 6.33 -3.18 4.51
C LEU A 70 7.77 -2.68 4.26
#